data_AF-A0A672Z4J4-F1
#
_entry.id   AF-A0A672Z4J4-F1
#
_cell.length_a   1.000
_cell.length_b   1.000
_cell.length_c   1.000
_cell.angle_alpha   90.00
_cell.angle_beta   90.00
_cell.angle_gamma   90.00
#
_symmetry.space_group_name_H-M   'P 1'
#
loop_
_entity.id
_entity.type
_entity.pdbx_description
1 polymer ?
#
loop_
_entity_poly.entity_id
_entity_poly.type
_entity_poly.pdbx_seq_one_letter_code
_entity_poly.pdbx_strand_id
1 'polypeptide(L)'
;MPDKVVAMACGQDHCLVVNATGDVFSWGQNSHGQLGLGKEVSLQYTPVLIHSLIGVAVSQIAAGAEYTLVLTLPGLVYCCGANKVGQLAFFLLRNTSKQSQRHQLVTCEVFQTV
;
A
#
# COMPACT_ATOMS: atom_id res chain seq x y z
N MET A 1 17.09 4.89 9.13
CA MET A 1 15.92 5.80 9.05
C MET A 1 16.22 7.01 9.90
N PRO A 2 16.47 8.18 9.31
CA PRO A 2 16.88 9.37 10.07
C PRO A 2 15.70 10.13 10.70
N ASP A 3 14.45 9.84 10.32
CA ASP A 3 13.27 10.60 10.76
C ASP A 3 12.42 9.89 11.81
N LYS A 4 11.73 10.69 12.63
CA LYS A 4 10.80 10.21 13.66
C LYS A 4 9.66 9.43 13.04
N VAL A 5 9.39 8.23 13.55
CA VAL A 5 8.22 7.43 13.19
C VAL A 5 6.98 7.98 13.91
N VAL A 6 5.89 8.16 13.16
CA VAL A 6 4.61 8.70 13.69
C VAL A 6 3.48 7.67 13.69
N ALA A 7 3.56 6.64 12.85
CA ALA A 7 2.62 5.53 12.84
C ALA A 7 3.30 4.23 12.44
N MET A 8 2.76 3.10 12.91
CA MET A 8 3.20 1.76 12.52
C MET A 8 2.02 0.81 12.42
N ALA A 9 2.12 -0.17 11.52
CA ALA A 9 1.17 -1.27 11.39
C ALA A 9 1.92 -2.57 11.11
N CYS A 10 1.49 -3.66 11.72
CA CYS A 10 2.08 -4.98 11.56
C CYS A 10 1.01 -5.96 11.07
N GLY A 11 1.32 -6.65 9.98
CA GLY A 11 0.56 -7.80 9.50
C GLY A 11 1.07 -9.09 10.11
N GLN A 12 0.77 -10.23 9.47
CA GLN A 12 1.26 -11.53 9.94
C GLN A 12 2.78 -11.63 9.82
N ASP A 13 3.30 -11.34 8.63
CA ASP A 13 4.72 -11.50 8.30
C ASP A 13 5.35 -10.23 7.69
N HIS A 14 4.66 -9.09 7.76
CA HIS A 14 5.15 -7.81 7.23
C HIS A 14 4.82 -6.64 8.16
N CYS A 15 5.57 -5.55 8.02
CA CYS A 15 5.44 -4.34 8.83
C CYS A 15 5.48 -3.11 7.93
N LEU A 16 4.80 -2.06 8.38
CA LEU A 16 4.76 -0.74 7.76
C LEU A 16 5.02 0.32 8.82
N VAL A 17 5.71 1.37 8.42
CA VAL A 17 5.85 2.59 9.22
C VAL A 17 5.69 3.82 8.34
N VAL A 18 5.18 4.87 8.96
CA VAL A 18 5.16 6.22 8.39
C VAL A 18 6.05 7.11 9.25
N ASN A 19 6.95 7.84 8.61
CA ASN A 19 7.76 8.85 9.30
C ASN A 19 7.03 10.21 9.33
N ALA A 20 7.59 11.17 10.05
CA ALA A 20 7.03 12.51 10.20
C ALA A 20 6.96 13.31 8.89
N THR A 21 7.70 12.92 7.85
CA THR A 21 7.63 13.54 6.50
C THR A 21 6.51 12.95 5.64
N GLY A 22 5.87 11.87 6.08
CA GLY A 22 4.80 11.18 5.35
C GLY A 22 5.27 10.02 4.47
N ASP A 23 6.57 9.72 4.47
CA ASP A 23 7.13 8.61 3.72
C ASP A 23 6.77 7.26 4.36
N VAL A 24 6.32 6.33 3.52
CA VAL A 24 5.92 4.98 3.94
C VAL A 24 7.04 4.00 3.66
N PHE A 25 7.41 3.23 4.69
CA PHE A 25 8.38 2.17 4.56
C PHE A 25 7.74 0.83 4.92
N SER A 26 8.14 -0.22 4.23
CA SER A 26 7.67 -1.58 4.46
C SER A 26 8.83 -2.58 4.50
N TRP A 27 8.67 -3.64 5.29
CA TRP A 27 9.58 -4.78 5.33
C TRP A 27 8.87 -6.05 5.79
N GLY A 28 9.55 -7.18 5.67
CA GLY A 28 9.04 -8.52 5.94
C GLY A 28 8.74 -9.26 4.65
N GLN A 29 7.82 -10.21 4.73
CA GLN A 29 7.44 -11.11 3.65
C GLN A 29 6.66 -10.37 2.56
N ASN A 30 6.93 -10.68 1.29
CA ASN A 30 6.29 -10.07 0.13
C ASN A 30 5.75 -11.07 -0.90
N SER A 31 5.53 -12.33 -0.53
CA SER A 31 5.07 -13.39 -1.44
C SER A 31 3.76 -13.05 -2.18
N HIS A 32 2.97 -12.12 -1.65
CA HIS A 32 1.71 -11.66 -2.24
C HIS A 32 1.76 -10.19 -2.71
N GLY A 33 2.91 -9.51 -2.63
CA GLY A 33 3.03 -8.09 -2.96
C GLY A 33 2.58 -7.15 -1.85
N GLN A 34 2.46 -7.63 -0.60
CA GLN A 34 1.97 -6.86 0.56
C GLN A 34 2.89 -5.71 0.97
N LEU A 35 4.14 -5.67 0.51
CA LEU A 35 5.06 -4.55 0.78
C LEU A 35 4.83 -3.35 -0.15
N GLY A 36 4.11 -3.51 -1.26
CA GLY A 36 3.94 -2.44 -2.26
C GLY A 36 5.20 -2.14 -3.09
N LEU A 37 6.21 -3.01 -3.04
CA LEU A 37 7.50 -2.87 -3.76
C LEU A 37 7.51 -3.61 -5.11
N GLY A 38 6.36 -4.10 -5.56
CA GLY A 38 6.23 -5.04 -6.69
C GLY A 38 6.40 -6.51 -6.27
N LYS A 39 6.08 -7.44 -7.17
CA LYS A 39 6.14 -8.90 -6.91
C LYS A 39 7.52 -9.52 -7.12
N GLU A 40 8.43 -8.79 -7.76
CA GLU A 40 9.82 -9.22 -7.98
C GLU A 40 10.64 -9.25 -6.68
N VAL A 41 10.20 -8.49 -5.67
CA VAL A 41 10.76 -8.51 -4.33
C VAL A 41 10.07 -9.61 -3.54
N SER A 42 10.81 -10.59 -3.01
CA SER A 42 10.22 -11.70 -2.24
C SER A 42 10.17 -11.44 -0.73
N LEU A 43 11.23 -10.83 -0.18
CA LEU A 43 11.42 -10.63 1.26
C LEU A 43 12.33 -9.43 1.49
N GLN A 44 12.05 -8.64 2.53
CA GLN A 44 12.91 -7.54 2.97
C GLN A 44 13.16 -7.63 4.48
N TYR A 45 14.42 -7.64 4.89
CA TYR A 45 14.78 -7.70 6.32
C TYR A 45 14.91 -6.32 6.97
N THR A 46 15.01 -5.29 6.14
CA THR A 46 15.16 -3.89 6.58
C THR A 46 14.04 -3.04 5.98
N PRO A 47 13.59 -1.99 6.66
CA PRO A 47 12.61 -1.06 6.11
C PRO A 47 13.04 -0.48 4.75
N VAL A 48 12.19 -0.65 3.72
CA VAL A 48 12.41 -0.12 2.37
C VAL A 48 11.32 0.90 2.04
N LEU A 49 11.72 2.00 1.42
CA LEU A 49 10.82 3.07 0.99
C LEU A 49 9.89 2.60 -0.14
N ILE A 50 8.58 2.82 0.03
CA ILE A 50 7.58 2.60 -1.01
C ILE A 50 7.55 3.82 -1.93
N HIS A 51 8.34 3.77 -3.01
CA HIS A 51 8.56 4.92 -3.89
C HIS A 51 7.29 5.47 -4.55
N SER A 52 6.30 4.62 -4.78
CA SER A 52 5.00 5.01 -5.35
C SER A 52 4.10 5.80 -4.40
N LEU A 53 4.47 5.94 -3.12
CA LEU A 53 3.75 6.75 -2.14
C LEU A 53 4.50 8.05 -1.79
N ILE A 54 5.62 8.35 -2.45
CA ILE A 54 6.35 9.61 -2.25
C ILE A 54 5.46 10.78 -2.66
N GLY A 55 5.36 11.79 -1.79
CA GLY A 55 4.52 12.97 -1.99
C GLY A 55 3.03 12.74 -1.71
N VAL A 56 2.64 11.53 -1.30
CA VAL A 56 1.28 11.23 -0.88
C VAL A 56 1.12 11.58 0.60
N ALA A 57 0.15 12.42 0.93
CA ALA A 57 -0.12 12.79 2.31
C ALA A 57 -0.85 11.65 3.04
N VAL A 58 -0.08 10.77 3.69
CA VAL A 58 -0.62 9.62 4.43
C VAL A 58 -1.16 10.05 5.79
N SER A 59 -2.39 9.63 6.10
CA SER A 59 -3.08 9.86 7.36
C SER A 59 -3.01 8.64 8.27
N GLN A 60 -3.28 7.45 7.73
CA GLN A 60 -3.31 6.20 8.49
C GLN A 60 -2.78 5.04 7.66
N ILE A 61 -2.26 4.03 8.37
CA ILE A 61 -1.81 2.77 7.78
C ILE A 61 -2.44 1.61 8.55
N ALA A 62 -2.73 0.53 7.84
CA ALA A 62 -3.19 -0.71 8.43
C ALA A 62 -2.61 -1.91 7.67
N ALA A 63 -2.44 -3.02 8.38
CA ALA A 63 -1.92 -4.26 7.82
C ALA A 63 -2.80 -5.43 8.26
N GLY A 64 -3.13 -6.30 7.31
CA GLY A 64 -3.76 -7.59 7.55
C GLY A 64 -2.75 -8.73 7.44
N ALA A 65 -3.22 -9.98 7.35
CA ALA A 65 -2.33 -11.13 7.26
C ALA A 65 -1.38 -11.05 6.05
N GLU A 66 -1.94 -10.75 4.88
CA GLU A 66 -1.21 -10.75 3.59
C GLU A 66 -1.50 -9.48 2.77
N TYR A 67 -1.99 -8.40 3.38
CA TYR A 67 -2.31 -7.15 2.67
C TYR A 67 -2.03 -5.92 3.53
N THR A 68 -1.87 -4.79 2.84
CA THR A 68 -1.58 -3.47 3.38
C THR A 68 -2.62 -2.48 2.88
N LEU A 69 -3.01 -1.55 3.75
CA LEU A 69 -3.88 -0.43 3.45
C LEU A 69 -3.20 0.88 3.88
N VAL A 70 -3.32 1.90 3.03
CA VAL A 70 -2.82 3.25 3.31
C VAL A 70 -3.96 4.22 3.03
N LEU A 71 -4.38 4.95 4.05
CA LEU A 71 -5.36 6.03 3.94
C LEU A 71 -4.64 7.36 3.83
N THR A 72 -5.06 8.17 2.89
CA THR A 72 -4.52 9.52 2.65
C THR A 72 -5.41 10.61 3.23
N LEU A 73 -4.86 11.80 3.47
CA LEU A 73 -5.61 12.99 3.89
C LEU A 73 -6.80 13.35 2.97
N PRO A 74 -6.71 13.26 1.62
CA PRO A 74 -7.87 13.46 0.75
C PRO A 74 -8.89 12.32 0.80
N GLY A 75 -8.70 11.29 1.64
CA GLY A 75 -9.64 10.18 1.80
C GLY A 75 -9.44 9.04 0.78
N LEU A 76 -8.42 9.10 -0.07
CA LEU A 76 -8.07 7.99 -0.96
C LEU A 76 -7.45 6.85 -0.16
N VAL A 77 -7.84 5.61 -0.49
CA VAL A 77 -7.29 4.38 0.10
C VAL A 77 -6.47 3.65 -0.96
N TYR A 78 -5.21 3.42 -0.65
CA TYR A 78 -4.31 2.58 -1.43
C TYR A 78 -4.19 1.23 -0.78
N CYS A 79 -4.10 0.18 -1.59
CA CYS A 79 -3.98 -1.17 -1.08
C CYS A 79 -3.06 -2.05 -1.94
N CYS A 80 -2.37 -2.98 -1.30
CA CYS A 80 -1.52 -3.97 -1.96
C CYS A 80 -1.48 -5.28 -1.17
N GLY A 81 -1.18 -6.39 -1.85
CA GLY A 81 -1.08 -7.73 -1.24
C GLY A 81 -1.99 -8.80 -1.86
N ALA A 82 -2.34 -9.79 -1.05
CA ALA A 82 -3.17 -10.92 -1.47
C ALA A 82 -4.59 -10.47 -1.83
N ASN A 83 -5.08 -10.92 -2.99
CA ASN A 83 -6.45 -10.70 -3.46
C ASN A 83 -7.26 -12.01 -3.52
N LYS A 84 -6.90 -13.01 -2.71
CA LYS A 84 -7.44 -14.38 -2.83
C LYS A 84 -8.88 -14.53 -2.35
N VAL A 85 -9.36 -13.63 -1.49
CA VAL A 85 -10.71 -13.62 -0.88
C VAL A 85 -11.43 -12.27 -1.05
N GLY A 86 -10.95 -11.37 -1.92
CA GLY A 86 -11.54 -10.03 -2.10
C GLY A 86 -11.29 -9.07 -0.93
N GLN A 87 -10.27 -9.34 -0.12
CA GLN A 87 -9.80 -8.52 1.00
C GLN A 87 -9.14 -7.20 0.54
N LEU A 88 -8.52 -7.24 -0.64
CA LEU A 88 -8.40 -6.06 -1.48
C LEU A 88 -9.78 -5.93 -2.09
N ALA A 89 -10.46 -4.79 -1.94
CA ALA A 89 -11.84 -4.56 -2.40
C ALA A 89 -12.00 -4.60 -3.94
N PHE A 90 -11.48 -5.65 -4.60
CA PHE A 90 -11.57 -5.93 -6.01
C PHE A 90 -12.97 -6.41 -6.40
N PHE A 91 -13.80 -6.87 -5.45
CA PHE A 91 -15.12 -7.41 -5.75
C PHE A 91 -16.29 -6.43 -5.54
N LEU A 92 -16.10 -5.26 -4.92
CA LEU A 92 -17.20 -4.29 -4.73
C LEU A 92 -17.18 -3.08 -5.68
N LEU A 93 -16.19 -2.96 -6.56
CA LEU A 93 -16.13 -1.86 -7.52
C LEU A 93 -15.74 -2.36 -8.94
N ARG A 94 -16.59 -3.22 -9.52
CA ARG A 94 -16.61 -3.35 -10.98
C ARG A 94 -17.36 -2.15 -11.55
N ASN A 95 -16.67 -1.28 -12.29
CA ASN A 95 -17.24 -0.87 -13.57
C ASN A 95 -16.19 -0.45 -14.61
N THR A 96 -16.61 -0.63 -15.86
CA THR A 96 -15.83 -0.86 -17.08
C THR A 96 -15.14 0.38 -17.65
N SER A 97 -13.84 0.32 -17.97
CA SER A 97 -13.37 0.27 -19.38
C SER A 97 -11.84 0.38 -19.50
N LYS A 98 -11.28 -0.65 -20.15
CA LYS A 98 -9.98 -0.73 -20.83
C LYS A 98 -8.69 -0.88 -19.98
N GLN A 99 -8.11 -2.06 -20.20
CA GLN A 99 -6.78 -2.55 -19.86
C GLN A 99 -5.66 -1.52 -20.09
N SER A 100 -4.73 -1.39 -19.13
CA SER A 100 -3.31 -1.22 -19.47
C SER A 100 -2.39 -1.62 -18.32
N GLN A 101 -1.43 -2.46 -18.66
CA GLN A 101 -0.32 -2.94 -17.84
C GLN A 101 0.54 -1.77 -17.32
N ARG A 102 0.87 -1.76 -16.02
CA ARG A 102 2.18 -1.36 -15.44
C ARG A 102 2.10 -1.26 -13.90
N HIS A 103 2.77 -2.20 -13.22
CA HIS A 103 3.57 -2.07 -11.98
C HIS A 103 3.20 -1.08 -10.84
N GLN A 104 1.97 -0.60 -10.70
CA GLN A 104 1.65 0.43 -9.70
C GLN A 104 0.60 -0.04 -8.69
N LEU A 105 0.78 0.40 -7.43
CA LEU A 105 -0.27 0.44 -6.43
C LEU A 105 -1.52 1.04 -7.08
N VAL A 106 -2.61 0.27 -7.11
CA VAL A 106 -3.85 0.70 -7.75
C VAL A 106 -4.45 1.80 -6.88
N THR A 107 -4.48 3.01 -7.43
CA THR A 107 -5.24 4.13 -6.91
C THR A 107 -6.73 3.79 -6.99
N CYS A 108 -7.44 3.77 -5.85
CA CYS A 108 -8.89 3.97 -5.85
C CYS A 108 -9.17 5.47 -6.04
N GLU A 109 -8.94 5.99 -7.25
CA GLU A 109 -9.24 7.39 -7.56
C GLU A 109 -10.71 7.54 -8.00
N VAL A 110 -11.52 8.18 -7.16
CA VAL A 110 -12.78 8.80 -7.55
C VAL A 110 -12.44 10.19 -8.07
N PHE A 111 -12.57 10.43 -9.36
CA PHE A 111 -12.70 11.79 -9.89
C PHE A 111 -14.00 11.89 -10.70
N GLN A 112 -15.04 12.44 -10.07
CA GLN A 112 -15.98 13.31 -10.76
C GLN A 112 -15.32 14.70 -10.84
N THR A 113 -15.26 15.30 -12.02
CA THR A 113 -16.16 16.40 -12.42
C THR A 113 -15.88 16.81 -13.87
N VAL A 114 -17.00 16.87 -14.61
CA VAL A 114 -17.26 17.37 -15.99
C VAL A 114 -16.38 16.88 -17.14
#